data_AF-A0A1C2ABJ0-F1
#
_entry.id   AF-A0A1C2ABJ0-F1
#
_cell.length_a   1.000
_cell.length_b   1.000
_cell.length_c   1.000
_cell.angle_alpha   90.00
_cell.angle_beta   90.00
_cell.angle_gamma   90.00
#
_symmetry.space_group_name_H-M   'P 1'
#
loop_
_entity.id
_entity.type
_entity.pdbx_description
1 polymer ?
#
loop_
_entity_poly.entity_id
_entity_poly.type
_entity_poly.pdbx_seq_one_letter_code
_entity_poly.pdbx_strand_id
1 'polypeptide(L)'
;MNNKFNLSFLIIFFLIISCSGKDEKVSVLKEKNLETQMIEVYNEAMVEFERGDVIYAGKKFSEAELLYPQSIWAPRAVLMSAYGYFSQGYYKDAINDLERFIF
;
A
#
# COMPACT_ATOMS: atom_id res chain seq x y z
N MET A 1 -45.47 32.74 3.45
CA MET A 1 -44.08 32.84 3.96
C MET A 1 -43.21 31.65 3.48
N ASN A 2 -43.33 31.24 2.20
CA ASN A 2 -42.77 29.95 1.71
C ASN A 2 -41.74 30.09 0.57
N ASN A 3 -41.44 31.30 0.09
CA ASN A 3 -40.55 31.48 -1.08
C ASN A 3 -39.05 31.35 -0.76
N LYS A 4 -38.63 31.52 0.51
CA LYS A 4 -37.23 31.31 0.91
C LYS A 4 -36.85 29.83 0.96
N PHE A 5 -37.80 28.94 1.27
CA PHE A 5 -37.57 27.49 1.33
C PHE A 5 -37.42 26.89 -0.08
N ASN A 6 -38.22 27.38 -1.04
CA ASN A 6 -38.08 27.02 -2.47
C ASN A 6 -36.77 27.51 -3.10
N LEU A 7 -36.25 28.67 -2.68
CA LEU A 7 -34.96 29.17 -3.20
C LEU A 7 -33.77 28.34 -2.71
N SER A 8 -33.83 27.82 -1.48
CA SER A 8 -32.81 26.91 -0.93
C SER A 8 -32.78 25.56 -1.68
N PHE A 9 -33.96 25.03 -2.02
CA PHE A 9 -34.07 23.76 -2.76
C PHE A 9 -33.52 23.87 -4.20
N LEU A 10 -33.67 25.03 -4.83
CA LEU A 10 -33.15 25.30 -6.18
C LEU A 10 -31.61 25.35 -6.22
N ILE A 11 -30.97 25.85 -5.15
CA ILE A 11 -29.51 25.94 -5.03
C ILE A 11 -28.88 24.55 -4.85
N ILE A 12 -29.54 23.67 -4.08
CA ILE A 12 -29.13 22.27 -3.90
C ILE A 12 -29.22 21.48 -5.21
N PHE A 13 -30.24 21.75 -6.03
CA PHE A 13 -30.38 21.11 -7.35
C PHE A 13 -29.27 21.54 -8.34
N PHE A 14 -28.72 22.75 -8.19
CA PHE A 14 -27.62 23.21 -9.05
C PHE A 14 -26.27 22.55 -8.71
N LEU A 15 -26.07 22.15 -7.45
CA LEU A 15 -24.83 21.49 -6.99
C LEU A 15 -24.67 20.06 -7.52
N ILE A 16 -25.76 19.38 -7.88
CA ILE A 16 -25.74 18.00 -8.40
C ILE A 16 -25.53 17.90 -9.93
N ILE A 17 -25.58 19.00 -10.67
CA ILE A 17 -25.39 19.02 -12.14
C ILE A 17 -23.90 19.17 -12.53
N SER A 18 -23.02 19.47 -11.57
CA SER A 18 -21.59 19.70 -11.84
C SER A 18 -20.77 18.42 -12.10
N CYS A 19 -21.38 17.23 -12.02
CA CYS A 19 -20.75 15.99 -12.49
C CYS A 19 -21.13 15.72 -13.95
N SER A 20 -20.76 16.66 -14.83
CA SER A 20 -20.83 16.48 -16.28
C SER A 20 -19.59 15.75 -16.75
N GLY A 21 -19.81 14.58 -17.35
CA GLY A 21 -18.80 13.60 -17.74
C GLY A 21 -17.69 14.20 -18.59
N LYS A 22 -16.47 14.08 -18.07
CA LYS A 22 -15.29 14.04 -18.91
C LYS A 22 -15.18 12.59 -19.36
N ASP A 23 -15.40 12.34 -20.65
CA ASP A 23 -14.93 11.13 -21.30
C ASP A 23 -13.41 11.12 -21.20
N GLU A 24 -12.90 10.62 -20.07
CA GLU A 24 -11.50 10.27 -19.95
C GLU A 24 -11.26 9.19 -20.99
N LYS A 25 -10.50 9.58 -22.03
CA LYS A 25 -9.83 8.62 -22.87
C LYS A 25 -9.08 7.70 -21.92
N VAL A 26 -9.60 6.50 -21.71
CA VAL A 26 -8.90 5.41 -21.05
C VAL A 26 -7.72 5.10 -21.96
N SER A 27 -6.68 5.92 -21.90
CA SER A 27 -5.35 5.40 -22.09
C SER A 27 -5.30 4.25 -21.11
N VAL A 28 -5.24 3.02 -21.62
CA VAL A 28 -4.81 1.88 -20.84
C VAL A 28 -3.34 2.13 -20.49
N LEU A 29 -3.08 3.16 -19.68
CA LEU A 29 -2.03 3.12 -18.71
C LEU A 29 -2.41 1.88 -17.92
N LYS A 30 -1.67 0.80 -18.15
CA LYS A 30 -1.76 -0.42 -17.37
C LYS A 30 -1.32 -0.01 -15.97
N GLU A 31 -2.23 0.63 -15.24
CA GLU A 31 -2.04 1.06 -13.86
C GLU A 31 -1.61 -0.21 -13.13
N LYS A 32 -0.35 -0.23 -12.71
CA LYS A 32 0.27 -1.44 -12.20
C LYS A 32 -0.55 -1.84 -10.99
N ASN A 33 -1.21 -3.00 -11.02
CA ASN A 33 -2.04 -3.40 -9.90
C ASN A 33 -1.18 -3.50 -8.62
N LEU A 34 -1.80 -3.32 -7.45
CA LEU A 34 -1.10 -3.31 -6.17
C LEU A 34 -0.26 -4.59 -5.96
N GLU A 35 -0.75 -5.73 -6.46
CA GLU A 35 -0.02 -6.99 -6.43
C GLU A 35 1.31 -6.92 -7.18
N THR A 36 1.33 -6.37 -8.39
CA THR A 36 2.57 -6.23 -9.17
C THR A 36 3.54 -5.28 -8.50
N GLN A 37 3.06 -4.16 -7.94
CA GLN A 37 3.91 -3.21 -7.21
C GLN A 37 4.53 -3.85 -5.97
N MET A 38 3.74 -4.60 -5.20
CA MET A 38 4.23 -5.34 -4.03
C MET A 38 5.28 -6.38 -4.43
N ILE A 39 5.06 -7.15 -5.51
CA ILE A 39 6.04 -8.15 -5.99
C ILE A 39 7.36 -7.49 -6.38
N GLU A 40 7.32 -6.31 -6.98
CA GLU A 40 8.53 -5.57 -7.35
C GLU A 40 9.32 -5.11 -6.13
N VAL A 41 8.64 -4.52 -5.15
CA VAL A 41 9.28 -4.11 -3.89
C VAL A 41 9.82 -5.32 -3.11
N TYR A 42 9.12 -6.46 -3.15
CA TYR A 42 9.62 -7.71 -2.57
C TYR A 42 10.89 -8.19 -3.27
N ASN A 43 10.94 -8.12 -4.61
CA ASN A 43 12.13 -8.51 -5.36
C ASN A 43 13.31 -7.54 -5.13
N GLU A 44 13.04 -6.23 -5.00
CA GLU A 44 14.04 -5.26 -4.57
C GLU A 44 14.60 -5.62 -3.19
N ALA A 45 13.74 -5.97 -2.24
CA ALA A 45 14.16 -6.44 -0.92
C ALA A 45 15.05 -7.68 -0.99
N MET A 46 14.73 -8.65 -1.85
CA MET A 46 15.54 -9.86 -2.06
C MET A 46 16.93 -9.54 -2.61
N VAL A 47 17.04 -8.60 -3.57
CA VAL A 47 18.34 -8.17 -4.11
C VAL A 47 19.23 -7.59 -3.01
N GLU A 48 18.66 -6.78 -2.13
CA GLU A 48 19.39 -6.15 -1.02
C GLU A 48 19.73 -7.17 0.08
N PHE A 49 18.84 -8.12 0.32
CA PHE A 49 19.09 -9.25 1.21
C PHE A 49 20.26 -10.11 0.71
N GLU A 50 20.29 -10.45 -0.57
CA GLU A 50 21.38 -11.23 -1.19
C GLU A 50 22.72 -10.48 -1.19
N ARG A 51 22.69 -9.14 -1.24
CA ARG A 51 23.87 -8.28 -1.07
C ARG A 51 24.35 -8.19 0.38
N GLY A 52 23.54 -8.65 1.33
CA GLY A 52 23.81 -8.57 2.75
C GLY A 52 23.43 -7.25 3.42
N ASP A 53 22.75 -6.33 2.72
CA ASP A 53 22.18 -5.13 3.37
C ASP A 53 20.81 -5.46 3.97
N VAL A 54 20.83 -6.19 5.09
CA VAL A 54 19.58 -6.65 5.73
C VAL A 54 18.77 -5.52 6.34
N ILE A 55 19.37 -4.37 6.64
CA ILE A 55 18.65 -3.19 7.14
C ILE A 55 17.81 -2.60 6.01
N TYR A 56 18.40 -2.43 4.83
CA TYR A 56 17.66 -1.89 3.69
C TYR A 56 16.67 -2.93 3.14
N ALA A 57 17.05 -4.20 3.09
CA ALA A 57 16.16 -5.30 2.72
C ALA A 57 14.94 -5.38 3.66
N GLY A 58 15.13 -5.32 4.97
CA GLY A 58 14.04 -5.34 5.95
C GLY A 58 13.04 -4.22 5.75
N LYS A 59 13.52 -2.98 5.50
CA LYS A 59 12.65 -1.83 5.17
C LYS A 59 11.83 -2.09 3.91
N LYS A 60 12.44 -2.67 2.87
CA LYS A 60 11.77 -2.99 1.61
C LYS A 60 10.75 -4.11 1.77
N PHE A 61 11.05 -5.14 2.55
CA PHE A 61 10.07 -6.17 2.90
C PHE A 61 8.86 -5.57 3.66
N SER A 62 9.08 -4.67 4.62
CA SER A 62 7.99 -3.96 5.30
C SER A 62 7.19 -3.04 4.36
N GLU A 63 7.83 -2.45 3.35
CA GLU A 63 7.13 -1.70 2.30
C GLU A 63 6.23 -2.62 1.46
N ALA A 64 6.72 -3.81 1.08
CA ALA A 64 5.92 -4.81 0.36
C ALA A 64 4.72 -5.30 1.18
N GLU A 65 4.89 -5.52 2.48
CA GLU A 65 3.80 -5.84 3.42
C GLU A 65 2.69 -4.79 3.38
N LEU A 66 3.05 -3.51 3.47
CA LEU A 66 2.11 -2.39 3.56
C LEU A 66 1.40 -2.08 2.23
N LEU A 67 2.04 -2.36 1.09
CA LEU A 67 1.49 -2.09 -0.24
C LEU A 67 0.26 -2.94 -0.56
N TYR A 68 0.27 -4.23 -0.18
CA TYR A 68 -0.84 -5.14 -0.46
C TYR A 68 -1.08 -6.17 0.66
N PRO A 69 -1.60 -5.75 1.83
CA PRO A 69 -1.67 -6.58 3.04
C PRO A 69 -2.48 -7.88 2.93
N GLN A 70 -3.47 -7.91 2.03
CA GLN A 70 -4.29 -9.10 1.75
C GLN A 70 -3.59 -10.16 0.89
N SER A 71 -2.39 -9.87 0.39
CA SER A 71 -1.60 -10.83 -0.38
C SER A 71 -1.06 -11.95 0.50
N ILE A 72 -0.88 -13.13 -0.08
CA ILE A 72 -0.08 -14.19 0.53
C ILE A 72 1.41 -13.80 0.70
N TRP A 73 1.87 -12.77 -0.02
CA TRP A 73 3.24 -12.28 0.07
C TRP A 73 3.48 -11.32 1.24
N ALA A 74 2.45 -10.63 1.74
CA ALA A 74 2.59 -9.74 2.90
C ALA A 74 3.13 -10.48 4.14
N PRO A 75 2.55 -11.61 4.60
CA PRO A 75 3.12 -12.37 5.72
C PRO A 75 4.50 -12.95 5.42
N ARG A 76 4.79 -13.29 4.15
CA ARG A 76 6.13 -13.76 3.74
C ARG A 76 7.17 -12.65 3.81
N ALA A 77 6.80 -11.42 3.47
CA ALA A 77 7.67 -10.26 3.55
C ALA A 77 8.05 -9.98 5.00
N VAL A 78 7.10 -10.00 5.94
CA VAL A 78 7.38 -9.84 7.38
C VAL A 78 8.37 -10.89 7.88
N LEU A 79 8.14 -12.17 7.54
CA LEU A 79 9.04 -13.25 7.93
C LEU A 79 10.45 -13.09 7.33
N MET A 80 10.55 -12.63 6.08
CA MET A 80 11.85 -12.37 5.44
C MET A 80 12.58 -11.17 6.06
N SER A 81 11.84 -10.13 6.45
CA SER A 81 12.39 -9.00 7.21
C SER A 81 12.96 -9.48 8.56
N ALA A 82 12.16 -10.23 9.33
CA ALA A 82 12.59 -10.82 10.59
C ALA A 82 13.81 -11.72 10.44
N TYR A 83 13.83 -12.58 9.42
CA TYR A 83 14.95 -13.46 9.11
C TYR A 83 16.22 -12.65 8.77
N GLY A 84 16.10 -11.62 7.94
CA GLY A 84 17.20 -10.70 7.61
C GLY A 84 17.81 -10.06 8.86
N TYR A 85 16.97 -9.44 9.68
CA TYR A 85 17.43 -8.85 10.94
C TYR A 85 18.09 -9.87 11.86
N PHE A 86 17.49 -11.06 12.02
CA PHE A 86 18.04 -12.12 12.84
C PHE A 86 19.42 -12.59 12.35
N SER A 87 19.57 -12.76 11.03
CA SER A 87 20.80 -13.30 10.41
C SER A 87 22.06 -12.45 10.67
N GLN A 88 21.90 -11.17 11.01
CA GLN A 88 23.00 -10.25 11.33
C GLN A 88 22.95 -9.70 12.76
N GLY A 89 22.15 -10.29 13.64
CA GLY A 89 22.15 -9.94 15.06
C GLY A 89 21.28 -8.74 15.45
N TYR A 90 20.44 -8.22 14.55
CA TYR A 90 19.43 -7.21 14.85
C TYR A 90 18.21 -7.84 15.54
N TYR A 91 18.44 -8.53 16.67
CA TYR A 91 17.42 -9.36 17.31
C TYR A 91 16.21 -8.58 17.77
N LYS A 92 16.38 -7.32 18.19
CA LYS A 92 15.25 -6.48 18.60
C LYS A 92 14.30 -6.22 17.43
N ASP A 93 14.83 -5.89 16.26
CA ASP A 93 14.04 -5.65 15.06
C ASP A 93 13.37 -6.94 14.57
N ALA A 94 14.10 -8.06 14.61
CA ALA A 94 13.54 -9.38 14.30
C ALA A 94 12.38 -9.76 15.24
N ILE A 95 12.52 -9.53 16.55
CA ILE A 95 11.45 -9.77 17.53
C ILE A 95 10.24 -8.89 17.24
N ASN A 96 10.43 -7.60 16.96
CA ASN A 96 9.31 -6.70 16.64
C ASN A 96 8.54 -7.16 15.39
N ASP A 97 9.24 -7.63 14.34
CA ASP A 97 8.60 -8.16 13.14
C ASP A 97 7.85 -9.48 13.42
N LEU A 98 8.42 -10.37 14.23
CA LEU A 98 7.76 -11.62 14.63
C LEU A 98 6.54 -11.37 15.55
N GLU A 99 6.61 -10.39 16.43
CA GLU A 99 5.46 -9.97 17.25
C GLU A 99 4.33 -9.47 16.34
N ARG A 100 4.62 -8.60 15.36
CA ARG A 100 3.61 -8.15 14.38
C ARG A 100 3.07 -9.29 13.51
N PHE A 101 3.88 -10.30 13.24
CA PHE A 101 3.43 -11.48 12.48
C PHE A 101 2.45 -12.35 13.28
N ILE A 102 2.66 -12.49 14.58
CA ILE A 102 1.89 -13.38 15.46
C ILE A 102 0.66 -12.70 16.04
N PHE A 103 0.77 -11.42 16.40
CA PHE A 103 -0.24 -10.64 17.12
C PHE A 103 -0.89 -9.59 16.23
#